data_AF-A0A6M1UBJ1-F1
#
_entry.id   AF-A0A6M1UBJ1-F1
#
_cell.length_a   1.000
_cell.length_b   1.000
_cell.length_c   1.000
_cell.angle_alpha   90.00
_cell.angle_beta   90.00
_cell.angle_gamma   90.00
#
_symmetry.space_group_name_H-M   'P 1'
#
loop_
_entity.id
_entity.type
_entity.pdbx_description
1 polymer ?
#
loop_
_entity_poly.entity_id
_entity_poly.type
_entity_poly.pdbx_seq_one_letter_code
_entity_poly.pdbx_strand_id
1 'polypeptide(L)' 'MAVLTFKVGIYARNIYLYGNERFTARDGYKGIPEEYHPPVKEYAATRFLRSEIDYALGQGWINQTEYDDTIALIPTSV' A
#
# COMPACT_ATOMS: atom_id res chain seq x y z
N MET A 1 10.38 5.36 14.02
CA MET A 1 11.58 6.11 13.57
C MET A 1 11.13 7.26 12.68
N ALA A 2 12.03 8.12 12.20
CA ALA A 2 11.66 9.14 11.21
C ALA A 2 11.27 8.47 9.88
N VAL A 3 10.11 8.82 9.33
CA VAL A 3 9.64 8.33 8.02
C VAL A 3 10.46 9.00 6.92
N LEU A 4 11.26 8.22 6.21
CA LEU A 4 11.99 8.68 5.03
C LEU A 4 11.04 8.74 3.83
N THR A 5 10.71 9.95 3.35
CA THR A 5 9.73 10.17 2.26
C THR A 5 10.04 9.37 0.99
N PHE A 6 11.31 9.21 0.63
CA PHE A 6 11.69 8.44 -0.56
C PHE A 6 11.33 6.95 -0.46
N LYS A 7 11.30 6.38 0.77
CA LYS A 7 10.93 4.97 0.98
C LYS A 7 9.44 4.73 0.82
N VAL A 8 8.60 5.73 1.09
CA VAL A 8 7.13 5.62 0.97
C VAL A 8 6.75 5.19 -0.45
N GLY A 9 7.26 5.89 -1.47
CA GLY A 9 6.96 5.55 -2.87
C GLY A 9 7.56 4.21 -3.32
N ILE A 10 8.69 3.79 -2.73
CA ILE A 10 9.29 2.47 -3.01
C ILE A 10 8.40 1.37 -2.44
N TYR A 11 7.99 1.49 -1.17
CA TYR A 11 7.10 0.51 -0.54
C TYR A 11 5.74 0.45 -1.23
N ALA A 12 5.16 1.59 -1.61
CA ALA A 12 3.89 1.62 -2.33
C ALA A 12 3.96 0.81 -3.63
N ARG A 13 4.98 1.03 -4.47
CA ARG A 13 5.13 0.27 -5.72
C ARG A 13 5.38 -1.21 -5.46
N ASN A 14 6.25 -1.53 -4.50
CA ASN A 14 6.56 -2.92 -4.17
C ASN A 14 5.36 -3.68 -3.63
N ILE A 15 4.46 -3.03 -2.89
CA ILE A 15 3.26 -3.66 -2.34
C ILE A 15 2.16 -3.73 -3.40
N TYR A 16 1.77 -2.60 -4.01
CA TYR A 16 0.58 -2.53 -4.84
C TYR A 16 0.80 -2.89 -6.31
N LEU A 17 1.99 -2.66 -6.87
CA LEU A 17 2.23 -2.85 -8.31
C LEU A 17 3.04 -4.11 -8.63
N TYR A 18 3.93 -4.52 -7.72
CA TYR A 18 4.85 -5.63 -7.99
C TYR A 18 4.72 -6.83 -7.03
N GLY A 19 4.04 -6.69 -5.90
CA GLY A 19 3.87 -7.78 -4.92
C GLY A 19 5.15 -8.22 -4.21
N ASN A 20 6.22 -7.42 -4.27
CA ASN A 20 7.53 -7.70 -3.69
C ASN A 20 7.64 -7.37 -2.20
N GLU A 21 6.59 -6.80 -1.59
CA GLU A 21 6.53 -6.55 -0.14
C GLU A 21 5.12 -6.71 0.43
N ARG A 22 5.01 -6.66 1.76
CA ARG A 22 3.75 -6.68 2.52
C ARG A 22 3.71 -5.59 3.59
N PHE A 23 2.52 -5.19 4.02
CA PHE A 23 2.37 -4.32 5.18
C PHE A 23 2.76 -5.05 6.47
N THR A 24 2.19 -6.23 6.68
CA THR A 24 2.49 -7.10 7.84
C THR A 24 3.26 -8.34 7.42
N ALA A 25 3.84 -9.05 8.38
CA ALA A 25 4.48 -10.33 8.10
C ALA A 25 3.44 -11.35 7.60
N ARG A 26 3.56 -11.74 6.33
CA ARG A 26 2.78 -12.82 5.67
C ARG A 26 3.48 -13.26 4.40
N ASP A 27 3.10 -14.41 3.85
CA ASP A 27 3.57 -14.93 2.56
C ASP A 27 5.11 -15.02 2.42
N GLY A 28 5.83 -15.18 3.54
CA GLY A 28 7.29 -15.20 3.57
C GLY A 28 7.97 -13.82 3.64
N TYR A 29 7.20 -12.73 3.67
CA TYR A 29 7.69 -11.36 3.86
C TYR A 29 7.69 -10.98 5.34
N LYS A 30 8.64 -10.13 5.73
CA LYS A 30 8.73 -9.59 7.10
C LYS A 30 7.72 -8.48 7.39
N GLY A 31 7.17 -7.86 6.35
CA GLY A 31 6.39 -6.64 6.47
C GLY A 31 7.26 -5.40 6.54
N ILE A 32 6.71 -4.26 6.12
CA ILE A 32 7.36 -2.95 6.27
C ILE A 32 7.13 -2.40 7.69
N PRO A 33 7.98 -1.50 8.20
CA PRO A 33 7.77 -0.89 9.51
C PRO A 33 6.43 -0.16 9.60
N GLU A 34 5.76 -0.25 10.74
CA GLU A 34 4.39 0.24 10.96
C GLU A 34 4.23 1.73 10.69
N GLU A 35 5.27 2.54 10.97
CA GLU A 35 5.24 3.98 10.69
C GLU A 35 5.12 4.33 9.20
N TYR A 36 5.44 3.38 8.30
CA TYR A 36 5.26 3.55 6.87
C TYR A 36 3.85 3.17 6.40
N HIS A 37 3.03 2.50 7.21
CA HIS A 37 1.73 2.01 6.74
C HIS A 37 0.81 3.16 6.30
N PRO A 38 0.54 4.19 7.13
CA PRO A 38 -0.32 5.29 6.71
C PRO A 38 0.19 6.05 5.46
N PRO A 39 1.46 6.52 5.39
CA PRO A 39 1.91 7.28 4.23
C PRO A 39 2.00 6.44 2.96
N VAL A 40 2.23 5.13 3.06
CA VAL A 40 2.22 4.23 1.89
C VAL A 40 0.81 4.05 1.33
N LYS A 41 -0.19 3.91 2.20
CA LYS A 41 -1.61 3.86 1.79
C LYS A 41 -2.04 5.17 1.15
N GLU A 42 -1.70 6.31 1.75
CA GLU A 42 -1.99 7.65 1.20
C GLU A 42 -1.31 7.85 -0.17
N TYR A 43 -0.05 7.44 -0.31
CA TYR A 43 0.66 7.51 -1.58
C TYR A 43 -0.03 6.67 -2.66
N ALA A 44 -0.45 5.44 -2.33
CA ALA A 44 -1.16 4.58 -3.27
C ALA A 44 -2.51 5.19 -3.66
N ALA A 45 -3.29 5.67 -2.69
CA ALA A 45 -4.60 6.27 -2.92
C ALA A 45 -4.57 7.51 -3.83
N THR A 46 -3.49 8.29 -3.77
CA THR A 46 -3.35 9.54 -4.53
C THR A 46 -2.67 9.36 -5.89
N ARG A 47 -1.91 8.29 -6.10
CA ARG A 47 -1.05 8.14 -7.29
C ARG A 47 -1.31 6.89 -8.11
N PHE A 48 -1.96 5.88 -7.56
CA PHE A 48 -2.29 4.64 -8.27
C PHE A 48 -3.75 4.65 -8.70
N LEU A 49 -4.03 3.94 -9.78
CA LEU A 49 -5.38 3.72 -10.26
C LEU A 49 -6.12 2.76 -9.32
N ARG A 50 -7.44 2.94 -9.20
CA ARG A 50 -8.29 2.01 -8.43
C ARG A 50 -8.10 0.57 -8.88
N SER A 51 -8.00 0.33 -10.20
CA SER A 51 -7.77 -0.99 -10.77
C SER A 51 -6.44 -1.63 -10.35
N GLU A 52 -5.40 -0.83 -10.08
CA GLU A 52 -4.11 -1.35 -9.58
C GLU A 52 -4.24 -1.81 -8.12
N ILE A 53 -5.00 -1.05 -7.32
CA ILE A 53 -5.28 -1.40 -5.92
C ILE A 53 -6.19 -2.64 -5.84
N ASP A 54 -7.20 -2.73 -6.72
CA ASP A 54 -8.06 -3.91 -6.87
C ASP A 54 -7.24 -5.14 -7.30
N TYR A 55 -6.30 -4.95 -8.23
CA TYR A 55 -5.40 -6.02 -8.67
C TYR A 55 -4.51 -6.53 -7.53
N ALA A 56 -3.93 -5.62 -6.74
CA ALA A 56 -3.14 -5.99 -5.56
C ALA A 56 -3.93 -6.84 -4.55
N LEU A 57 -5.22 -6.51 -4.34
CA LEU A 57 -6.12 -7.32 -3.51
C LEU A 57 -6.38 -8.69 -4.16
N GLY A 58 -6.67 -8.73 -5.46
CA GLY A 58 -6.90 -9.97 -6.20
C GLY A 58 -5.68 -10.91 -6.22
N GLN A 59 -4.47 -10.37 -6.16
CA GLN A 59 -3.22 -11.14 -6.04
C GLN A 59 -2.86 -11.50 -4.59
N GLY A 60 -3.62 -11.02 -3.59
CA GLY A 60 -3.31 -11.22 -2.17
C GLY A 60 -2.10 -10.44 -1.66
N TRP A 61 -1.61 -9.44 -2.42
CA TRP A 61 -0.50 -8.60 -2.00
C TRP A 61 -0.88 -7.66 -0.87
N ILE A 62 -2.15 -7.27 -0.85
CA ILE A 62 -2.84 -6.58 0.25
C ILE A 62 -4.01 -7.44 0.74
N ASN A 63 -4.41 -7.29 2.00
CA ASN A 63 -5.65 -7.89 2.53
C ASN A 63 -6.82 -6.90 2.43
N GLN A 64 -8.03 -7.36 2.79
CA GLN A 64 -9.24 -6.55 2.69
C GLN A 64 -9.17 -5.27 3.54
N THR A 65 -8.66 -5.34 4.78
CA THR A 65 -8.53 -4.16 5.64
C THR A 65 -7.57 -3.12 5.04
N GLU A 66 -6.40 -3.56 4.55
CA GLU A 66 -5.41 -2.69 3.91
C GLU A 66 -5.97 -2.04 2.64
N TYR A 67 -6.77 -2.79 1.88
CA TYR A 67 -7.50 -2.28 0.73
C TYR A 67 -8.51 -1.22 1.15
N ASP A 68 -9.43 -1.53 2.07
CA ASP A 68 -10.49 -0.62 2.51
C ASP A 68 -9.91 0.69 3.05
N ASP A 69 -8.85 0.61 3.86
CA ASP A 69 -8.11 1.77 4.37
C ASP A 69 -7.54 2.63 3.23
N THR A 70 -7.00 2.01 2.19
CA THR A 70 -6.39 2.72 1.06
C THR A 70 -7.43 3.37 0.19
N ILE A 71 -8.53 2.66 -0.07
CA ILE A 71 -9.66 3.14 -0.85
C ILE A 71 -10.34 4.35 -0.19
N ALA A 72 -10.49 4.32 1.14
CA ALA A 72 -11.07 5.42 1.90
C ALA A 72 -10.28 6.74 1.78
N LEU A 73 -9.01 6.65 1.37
CA LEU A 73 -8.12 7.81 1.18
C LEU A 73 -8.11 8.33 -0.27
N ILE A 74 -8.79 7.67 -1.22
CA ILE A 74 -8.84 8.14 -2.61
C ILE A 74 -9.61 9.47 -2.63
N PRO A 75 -9.02 10.57 -3.13
CA PRO A 75 -9.70 11.84 -3.19
C PRO A 75 -10.94 11.73 -4.09
N THR A 76 -12.13 11.80 -3.49
CA THR A 76 -13.36 11.96 -4.26
C THR A 76 -13.32 13.36 -4.86
N SER A 77 -13.21 13.48 -6.18
CA SER A 77 -13.37 14.79 -6.83
C SER A 77 -14.77 15.30 -6.52
N VAL A 78 -14.87 16.36 -5.73
CA VAL A 78 -16.08 17.16 -5.50
C VAL A 78 -16.39 18.04 -6.69
#